data_AF-A0AA37C371-F1
#
_entry.id   AF-A0AA37C371-F1
#
_cell.length_a   1.000
_cell.length_b   1.000
_cell.length_c   1.000
_cell.angle_alpha   90.00
_cell.angle_beta   90.00
_cell.angle_gamma   90.00
#
_symmetry.space_group_name_H-M   'P 1'
#
loop_
_entity.id
_entity.type
_entity.pdbx_description
1 polymer ?
#
loop_
_entity_poly.entity_id
_entity_poly.type
_entity_poly.pdbx_seq_one_letter_code
_entity_poly.pdbx_strand_id
1 'polypeptide(L)'
;MIAGLLSAPAAIAAEPAPVALAGQVDQSTDLDNALFRAWVTPPAETLDDGEEIKSLSLDTGKPLKTHGSAFTLSVDPAAVPEAYIGPNGLVSLELEIYDPASQQYSWTTQSVRLVDTTTGSAAWAEPQNGQQPARGGTVKAAAVQPPTTTLKLRKASEGVAASFKTRAPVCTTTKTGQSDVWATIGSGYPAAPGYGTTRGKAWMAHSNGAEITYGAGLSTNGTNWEASGSVDVSNTKGFSFEWAASDWMTQVYRTQIRYYKYKYACDGLLRYYTMKAAAETGVVKTVKSKDLPPTWLSSSKCGFNYPAGTWTKTTGSAYSLASGVKISDIIGIDLRTSRKYTSGSTLSYKMSASHDSLCGNTDKPALAGKVQQFYNRIEEEL
;
A
#
# COMPACT_ATOMS: atom_id res chain seq x y z
N MET A 1 31.93 48.30 38.57
CA MET A 1 30.71 48.14 37.78
C MET A 1 31.12 47.37 36.52
N ILE A 2 30.93 46.05 36.51
CA ILE A 2 31.34 45.15 35.41
C ILE A 2 30.06 44.77 34.67
N ALA A 3 29.93 45.23 33.43
CA ALA A 3 28.82 44.87 32.55
C ALA A 3 29.09 43.46 31.98
N GLY A 4 28.30 42.48 32.40
CA GLY A 4 28.33 41.13 31.85
C GLY A 4 27.62 41.10 30.49
N LEU A 5 28.36 40.72 29.45
CA LEU A 5 27.81 40.34 28.14
C LEU A 5 27.02 39.03 28.31
N LEU A 6 25.69 39.12 28.29
CA LEU A 6 24.81 37.97 28.11
C LEU A 6 24.98 37.46 26.67
N SER A 7 25.63 36.31 26.52
CA SER A 7 25.66 35.56 25.27
C SER A 7 24.25 35.08 24.94
N ALA A 8 23.71 35.51 23.81
CA ALA A 8 22.48 34.96 23.26
C ALA A 8 22.68 33.46 22.97
N PRO A 9 21.68 32.59 23.25
CA PRO A 9 21.78 31.18 22.89
C PRO A 9 21.91 31.07 21.37
N ALA A 10 22.95 30.36 20.92
CA ALA A 10 23.10 29.99 19.52
C ALA A 10 21.83 29.28 19.06
N ALA A 11 21.20 29.78 18.00
CA ALA A 11 20.10 29.10 17.34
C ALA A 11 20.58 27.70 16.95
N ILE A 12 20.08 26.68 17.64
CA ILE A 12 20.24 25.29 17.24
C ILE A 12 19.57 25.21 15.86
N ALA A 13 20.36 24.95 14.82
CA ALA A 13 19.83 24.71 13.49
C ALA A 13 18.82 23.57 13.60
N ALA A 14 17.55 23.84 13.23
CA ALA A 14 16.53 22.80 13.20
C ALA A 14 17.02 21.66 12.32
N GLU A 15 16.96 20.42 12.82
CA GLU A 15 17.26 19.25 12.01
C GLU A 15 16.40 19.27 10.74
N PRO A 16 16.95 18.92 9.57
CA PRO A 16 16.15 18.87 8.35
C PRO A 16 15.01 17.88 8.54
N ALA A 17 13.79 18.30 8.18
CA ALA A 17 12.59 17.48 8.30
C ALA A 17 12.81 16.08 7.68
N PRO A 18 12.28 15.00 8.28
CA PRO A 18 12.48 13.65 7.78
C PRO A 18 11.84 13.47 6.41
N VAL A 19 12.48 12.65 5.56
CA VAL A 19 11.95 12.29 4.25
C VAL A 19 10.70 11.44 4.44
N ALA A 20 9.58 11.87 3.88
CA ALA A 20 8.30 11.17 3.92
C ALA A 20 8.08 10.29 2.69
N LEU A 21 8.52 10.75 1.51
CA LEU A 21 8.38 10.02 0.25
C LEU A 21 9.61 10.27 -0.61
N ALA A 22 10.11 9.21 -1.25
CA ALA A 22 11.15 9.31 -2.26
C ALA A 22 10.67 8.70 -3.58
N GLY A 23 11.23 9.13 -4.69
CA GLY A 23 10.88 8.51 -5.96
C GLY A 23 11.65 9.04 -7.15
N GLN A 24 11.27 8.54 -8.31
CA GLN A 24 11.80 8.98 -9.59
C GLN A 24 10.70 8.97 -10.65
N VAL A 25 10.83 9.79 -11.69
CA VAL A 25 9.99 9.67 -12.88
C VAL A 25 10.55 8.61 -13.84
N ASP A 26 9.67 7.99 -14.62
CA ASP A 26 9.99 6.87 -15.53
C ASP A 26 10.79 7.28 -16.78
N GLN A 27 10.94 8.58 -17.02
CA GLN A 27 11.71 9.15 -18.11
C GLN A 27 12.98 9.81 -17.57
N SER A 28 14.01 9.93 -18.40
CA SER A 28 15.23 10.70 -18.10
C SER A 28 14.98 12.22 -18.16
N THR A 29 13.83 12.66 -17.64
CA THR A 29 13.45 14.07 -17.56
C THR A 29 14.09 14.67 -16.33
N ASP A 30 14.83 15.76 -16.53
CA ASP A 30 15.34 16.56 -15.42
C ASP A 30 14.20 17.33 -14.75
N LEU A 31 14.04 17.11 -13.46
CA LEU A 31 12.96 17.70 -12.65
C LEU A 31 13.31 19.06 -12.07
N ASP A 32 14.52 19.59 -12.31
CA ASP A 32 14.97 20.84 -11.70
C ASP A 32 14.09 22.07 -12.02
N ASN A 33 13.36 22.03 -13.14
CA ASN A 33 12.39 23.07 -13.51
C ASN A 33 10.92 22.61 -13.41
N ALA A 34 10.68 21.39 -12.91
CA ALA A 34 9.33 20.89 -12.71
C ALA A 34 8.66 21.62 -11.53
N LEU A 35 7.34 21.72 -11.60
CA LEU A 35 6.50 22.30 -10.56
C LEU A 35 5.85 21.17 -9.77
N PHE A 36 5.78 21.35 -8.46
CA PHE A 36 5.34 20.32 -7.54
C PHE A 36 4.27 20.84 -6.61
N ARG A 37 3.33 19.97 -6.24
CA ARG A 37 2.35 20.22 -5.19
C ARG A 37 2.21 18.96 -4.36
N ALA A 38 2.18 19.11 -3.05
CA ALA A 38 2.00 17.99 -2.15
C ALA A 38 1.01 18.36 -1.05
N TRP A 39 0.17 17.40 -0.68
CA TRP A 39 -0.77 17.56 0.41
C TRP A 39 -0.95 16.24 1.17
N VAL A 40 -1.44 16.36 2.39
CA VAL A 40 -2.00 15.22 3.14
C VAL A 40 -3.52 15.27 3.04
N THR A 41 -4.12 14.12 2.79
CA THR A 41 -5.58 13.96 2.86
C THR A 41 -5.96 13.37 4.21
N PRO A 42 -7.12 13.75 4.79
CA PRO A 42 -7.60 13.09 5.98
C PRO A 42 -7.78 11.59 5.73
N PRO A 43 -7.80 10.76 6.79
CA PRO A 43 -8.22 9.36 6.69
C PRO A 43 -9.55 9.29 5.97
N ALA A 44 -9.85 8.17 5.32
CA ALA A 44 -11.10 8.04 4.57
C ALA A 44 -12.32 8.28 5.47
N GLU A 45 -12.92 9.46 5.32
CA GLU A 45 -14.16 9.86 5.97
C GLU A 45 -15.35 9.28 5.21
N THR A 46 -16.46 9.07 5.91
CA THR A 46 -17.73 8.78 5.22
C THR A 46 -18.20 10.09 4.61
N LEU A 47 -17.88 10.30 3.34
CA LEU A 47 -18.25 11.48 2.58
C LEU A 47 -19.48 11.19 1.72
N ASP A 48 -20.38 12.16 1.62
CA ASP A 48 -21.45 12.12 0.63
C ASP A 48 -20.95 12.53 -0.76
N ASP A 49 -21.71 12.19 -1.80
CA ASP A 49 -21.39 12.64 -3.15
C ASP A 49 -21.62 14.16 -3.24
N GLY A 50 -20.62 14.88 -3.76
CA GLY A 50 -20.60 16.34 -3.80
C GLY A 50 -19.83 16.99 -2.63
N GLU A 51 -19.44 16.20 -1.62
CA GLU A 51 -18.67 16.71 -0.48
C GLU A 51 -17.18 16.89 -0.82
N GLU A 52 -16.58 17.95 -0.28
CA GLU A 52 -15.18 18.29 -0.47
C GLU A 52 -14.27 17.69 0.61
N ILE A 53 -13.15 17.13 0.19
CA ILE A 53 -12.08 16.73 1.10
C ILE A 53 -11.28 17.97 1.51
N LYS A 54 -11.19 18.19 2.83
CA LYS A 54 -10.32 19.22 3.42
C LYS A 54 -8.87 18.75 3.42
N SER A 55 -8.19 18.83 2.28
CA SER A 55 -6.77 18.49 2.17
C SER A 55 -5.90 19.57 2.81
N LEU A 56 -4.79 19.17 3.45
CA LEU A 56 -3.82 20.09 4.02
C LEU A 56 -2.61 20.20 3.08
N SER A 57 -2.40 21.38 2.50
CA SER A 57 -1.21 21.66 1.69
C SER A 57 0.06 21.62 2.55
N LEU A 58 1.12 21.05 2.01
CA LEU A 58 2.44 20.96 2.63
C LEU A 58 3.38 22.11 2.21
N ASP A 59 2.84 23.23 1.72
CA ASP A 59 3.58 24.36 1.12
C ASP A 59 4.51 25.16 2.08
N THR A 60 4.90 24.60 3.22
CA THR A 60 5.78 25.25 4.21
C THR A 60 7.27 25.11 3.82
N GLY A 61 7.67 25.76 2.72
CA GLY A 61 9.06 26.21 2.57
C GLY A 61 10.05 25.26 1.85
N LYS A 62 9.60 24.60 0.78
CA LYS A 62 10.37 23.65 -0.06
C LYS A 62 10.57 22.27 0.57
N PRO A 63 9.49 21.52 0.83
CA PRO A 63 9.59 20.13 1.28
C PRO A 63 10.28 19.24 0.23
N LEU A 64 10.41 19.70 -1.02
CA LEU A 64 10.87 18.89 -2.12
C LEU A 64 12.30 19.22 -2.57
N LYS A 65 13.13 18.18 -2.74
CA LYS A 65 14.42 18.25 -3.42
C LYS A 65 14.39 17.38 -4.67
N THR A 66 14.96 17.87 -5.77
CA THR A 66 15.13 17.16 -7.03
C THR A 66 16.60 16.92 -7.34
N HIS A 67 16.89 15.86 -8.09
CA HIS A 67 18.19 15.63 -8.70
C HIS A 67 18.01 14.75 -9.95
N GLY A 68 18.07 15.36 -11.13
CA GLY A 68 17.72 14.70 -12.38
C GLY A 68 16.26 14.21 -12.35
N SER A 69 16.03 12.92 -12.62
CA SER A 69 14.68 12.34 -12.58
C SER A 69 14.18 11.97 -11.18
N ALA A 70 15.02 12.12 -10.14
CA ALA A 70 14.68 11.74 -8.77
C ALA A 70 14.12 12.93 -7.97
N PHE A 71 13.25 12.63 -7.01
CA PHE A 71 12.70 13.58 -6.05
C PHE A 71 12.64 12.99 -4.64
N THR A 72 12.67 13.88 -3.65
CA THR A 72 12.40 13.55 -2.24
C THR A 72 11.46 14.60 -1.66
N LEU A 73 10.41 14.15 -0.99
CA LEU A 73 9.47 14.97 -0.23
C LEU A 73 9.75 14.78 1.26
N SER A 74 10.16 15.85 1.93
CA SER A 74 10.43 15.92 3.36
C SER A 74 9.26 16.62 4.04
N VAL A 75 8.69 15.99 5.06
CA VAL A 75 7.54 16.55 5.78
C VAL A 75 7.87 16.49 7.26
N ASP A 76 7.75 17.62 7.96
CA ASP A 76 7.85 17.62 9.41
C ASP A 76 6.61 16.90 9.99
N PRO A 77 6.76 15.80 10.74
CA PRO A 77 5.64 15.13 11.40
C PRO A 77 4.79 16.07 12.26
N ALA A 78 5.41 17.07 12.90
CA ALA A 78 4.69 18.03 13.74
C ALA A 78 3.78 18.98 12.94
N ALA A 79 4.00 19.11 11.62
CA ALA A 79 3.16 19.89 10.73
C ALA A 79 1.89 19.15 10.28
N VAL A 80 1.75 17.85 10.59
CA VAL A 80 0.57 17.04 10.24
C VAL A 80 -0.36 16.92 11.46
N PRO A 81 -1.52 17.58 11.47
CA PRO A 81 -2.46 17.51 12.59
C PRO A 81 -3.04 16.11 12.76
N GLU A 82 -3.46 15.76 13.99
CA GLU A 82 -4.02 14.44 14.29
C GLU A 82 -5.22 14.05 13.42
N ALA A 83 -6.03 15.02 12.97
CA ALA A 83 -7.16 14.78 12.08
C ALA A 83 -6.75 14.18 10.71
N TYR A 84 -5.48 14.29 10.34
CA TYR A 84 -4.90 13.72 9.12
C TYR A 84 -4.18 12.39 9.35
N ILE A 85 -4.11 11.93 10.59
CA ILE A 85 -3.42 10.70 11.00
C ILE A 85 -4.46 9.62 11.26
N GLY A 86 -4.49 8.62 10.38
CA GLY A 86 -5.40 7.50 10.44
C GLY A 86 -4.98 6.43 11.45
N PRO A 87 -5.76 5.32 11.48
CA PRO A 87 -5.43 4.15 12.29
C PRO A 87 -3.99 3.68 12.08
N ASN A 88 -3.38 3.19 13.16
CA ASN A 88 -1.99 2.74 13.19
C ASN A 88 -0.93 3.79 12.76
N GLY A 89 -1.28 5.09 12.72
CA GLY A 89 -0.38 6.15 12.31
C GLY A 89 -0.26 6.33 10.80
N LEU A 90 -1.19 5.78 10.02
CA LEU A 90 -1.19 5.90 8.56
C LEU A 90 -1.60 7.31 8.12
N VAL A 91 -0.82 7.92 7.24
CA VAL A 91 -1.08 9.21 6.61
C VAL A 91 -1.06 9.01 5.10
N SER A 92 -2.04 9.56 4.39
CA SER A 92 -2.10 9.52 2.92
C SER A 92 -1.49 10.79 2.35
N LEU A 93 -0.34 10.65 1.69
CA LEU A 93 0.33 11.73 0.95
C LEU A 93 -0.10 11.68 -0.51
N GLU A 94 -0.31 12.86 -1.08
CA GLU A 94 -0.45 13.02 -2.53
C GLU A 94 0.61 13.97 -3.06
N LEU A 95 1.08 13.67 -4.25
CA LEU A 95 2.09 14.45 -4.95
C LEU A 95 1.69 14.60 -6.41
N GLU A 96 1.71 15.85 -6.88
CA GLU A 96 1.65 16.22 -8.29
C GLU A 96 3.02 16.70 -8.76
N ILE A 97 3.35 16.32 -10.00
CA ILE A 97 4.50 16.83 -10.74
C ILE A 97 3.98 17.35 -12.06
N TYR A 98 4.37 18.56 -12.44
CA TYR A 98 4.14 19.11 -13.77
C TYR A 98 5.44 19.65 -14.35
N ASP A 99 5.88 19.10 -15.47
CA ASP A 99 7.01 19.63 -16.22
C ASP A 99 6.51 20.60 -17.31
N PRO A 100 6.76 21.91 -17.17
CA PRO A 100 6.35 22.88 -18.17
C PRO A 100 7.10 22.74 -19.50
N ALA A 101 8.32 22.18 -19.52
CA ALA A 101 9.10 22.06 -20.75
C ALA A 101 8.51 21.01 -21.69
N SER A 102 8.19 19.83 -21.17
CA SER A 102 7.58 18.75 -21.94
C SER A 102 6.05 18.74 -21.91
N GLN A 103 5.42 19.64 -21.14
CA GLN A 103 3.97 19.66 -20.88
C GLN A 103 3.47 18.32 -20.31
N GLN A 104 4.31 17.67 -19.51
CA GLN A 104 4.01 16.39 -18.88
C GLN A 104 3.60 16.56 -17.42
N TYR A 105 2.87 15.57 -16.92
CA TYR A 105 2.21 15.58 -15.64
C TYR A 105 2.27 14.20 -14.98
N SER A 106 2.34 14.17 -13.66
CA SER A 106 2.10 12.97 -12.87
C SER A 106 1.35 13.29 -11.59
N TRP A 107 0.61 12.29 -11.10
CA TRP A 107 0.01 12.30 -9.79
C TRP A 107 0.19 10.94 -9.13
N THR A 108 0.42 10.93 -7.83
CA THR A 108 0.45 9.72 -7.03
C THR A 108 -0.20 9.97 -5.68
N THR A 109 -0.76 8.91 -5.12
CA THR A 109 -1.08 8.82 -3.68
C THR A 109 -0.24 7.71 -3.08
N GLN A 110 0.27 7.92 -1.87
CA GLN A 110 1.04 6.92 -1.15
C GLN A 110 0.78 7.07 0.34
N SER A 111 0.48 5.97 1.02
CA SER A 111 0.46 5.97 2.48
C SER A 111 1.88 5.93 3.04
N VAL A 112 2.09 6.68 4.13
CA VAL A 112 3.26 6.66 5.00
C VAL A 112 2.81 6.39 6.42
N ARG A 113 3.70 5.89 7.27
CA ARG A 113 3.43 5.69 8.69
C ARG A 113 4.24 6.66 9.53
N LEU A 114 3.55 7.37 10.42
CA LEU A 114 4.17 8.09 11.51
C LEU A 114 4.65 7.09 12.58
N VAL A 115 5.95 7.10 12.87
CA VAL A 115 6.56 6.26 13.92
C VAL A 115 7.41 7.11 14.85
N ASP A 116 7.50 6.67 16.11
CA ASP A 116 8.47 7.22 17.05
C ASP A 116 9.77 6.44 16.96
N THR A 117 10.90 7.14 16.95
CA THR A 117 12.21 6.48 16.96
C THR A 117 12.69 6.20 18.38
N THR A 118 13.61 5.25 18.55
CA THR A 118 14.23 4.96 19.86
C THR A 118 15.00 6.14 20.46
N THR A 119 15.32 7.15 19.65
CA THR A 119 15.95 8.40 20.09
C THR A 119 14.93 9.46 20.53
N GLY A 120 13.62 9.15 20.46
CA GLY A 120 12.53 10.04 20.84
C GLY A 120 12.07 11.00 19.73
N SER A 121 12.61 10.87 18.52
CA SER A 121 12.23 11.72 17.37
C SER A 121 11.12 11.06 16.54
N ALA A 122 10.16 11.83 16.06
CA ALA A 122 9.16 11.35 15.10
C ALA A 122 9.77 11.19 13.70
N ALA A 123 9.38 10.15 12.96
CA ALA A 123 9.86 9.91 11.61
C ALA A 123 8.78 9.26 10.71
N TRP A 124 9.04 9.25 9.41
CA TRP A 124 8.17 8.61 8.41
C TRP A 124 8.74 7.28 7.96
N ALA A 125 7.94 6.22 8.06
CA ALA A 125 8.28 4.90 7.57
C ALA A 125 7.31 4.46 6.46
N GLU A 126 7.78 3.56 5.59
CA GLU A 126 6.90 2.79 4.73
C GLU A 126 5.86 2.03 5.59
N PRO A 127 4.58 2.01 5.19
CA PRO A 127 3.58 1.13 5.79
C PRO A 127 3.95 -0.33 5.52
N GLN A 128 4.85 -0.88 6.32
CA GLN A 128 5.31 -2.25 6.12
C GLN A 128 4.32 -3.24 6.73
N ASN A 129 3.04 -3.22 6.30
CA ASN A 129 2.01 -4.22 6.60
C ASN A 129 2.28 -4.96 7.94
N GLY A 130 2.30 -4.24 9.07
CA GLY A 130 2.54 -4.76 10.44
C GLY A 130 3.97 -5.06 10.94
N GLN A 131 5.06 -4.66 10.26
CA GLN A 131 6.44 -4.71 10.82
C GLN A 131 6.83 -3.46 11.61
N GLN A 132 6.28 -2.31 11.20
CA GLN A 132 6.40 -1.09 11.99
C GLN A 132 5.37 -1.19 13.12
N PRO A 133 5.75 -0.82 14.36
CA PRO A 133 4.79 -0.78 15.44
C PRO A 133 3.64 0.15 15.06
N ALA A 134 2.44 -0.19 15.52
CA ALA A 134 1.35 0.75 15.53
C ALA A 134 1.75 2.00 16.34
N ARG A 135 1.04 3.11 16.11
CA ARG A 135 1.25 4.40 16.77
C ARG A 135 1.60 4.24 18.26
N GLY A 136 2.72 4.82 18.69
CA GLY A 136 3.23 4.79 20.07
C GLY A 136 4.26 3.70 20.37
N GLY A 137 4.60 2.82 19.42
CA GLY A 137 5.78 1.96 19.53
C GLY A 137 7.03 2.59 18.91
N THR A 138 8.20 2.20 19.40
CA THR A 138 9.48 2.77 18.96
C THR A 138 10.18 1.90 17.92
N VAL A 139 10.86 2.57 16.98
CA VAL A 139 11.62 1.93 15.89
C VAL A 139 13.06 2.43 15.92
N LYS A 140 14.02 1.56 15.63
CA LYS A 140 15.41 2.02 15.44
C LYS A 140 15.46 2.98 14.25
N ALA A 141 16.03 4.16 14.44
CA ALA A 141 16.11 5.18 13.39
C ALA A 141 16.70 4.65 12.06
N ALA A 142 17.73 3.79 12.12
CA ALA A 142 18.34 3.18 10.94
C ALA A 142 17.41 2.23 10.14
N ALA A 143 16.33 1.74 10.76
CA ALA A 143 15.34 0.87 10.12
C ALA A 143 14.18 1.66 9.50
N VAL A 144 14.14 2.98 9.69
CA VAL A 144 13.13 3.85 9.09
C VAL A 144 13.53 4.13 7.65
N GLN A 145 12.68 3.72 6.71
CA GLN A 145 12.84 3.98 5.29
C GLN A 145 11.53 4.54 4.75
N PRO A 146 11.54 5.71 4.08
CA PRO A 146 10.34 6.20 3.42
C PRO A 146 9.95 5.29 2.26
N PRO A 147 8.67 5.21 1.90
CA PRO A 147 8.26 4.52 0.68
C PRO A 147 8.96 5.14 -0.54
N THR A 148 9.31 4.29 -1.49
CA THR A 148 9.86 4.67 -2.79
C THR A 148 8.87 4.40 -3.90
N THR A 149 8.74 5.32 -4.86
CA THR A 149 7.83 5.13 -6.00
C THR A 149 8.46 5.54 -7.33
N THR A 150 8.04 4.89 -8.42
CA THR A 150 8.34 5.32 -9.79
C THR A 150 7.09 5.90 -10.40
N LEU A 151 7.16 7.14 -10.87
CA LEU A 151 6.03 7.88 -11.38
C LEU A 151 6.06 7.96 -12.90
N LYS A 152 4.95 7.57 -13.52
CA LYS A 152 4.77 7.72 -14.96
C LYS A 152 4.42 9.16 -15.30
N LEU A 153 5.22 9.81 -16.14
CA LEU A 153 4.86 11.09 -16.73
C LEU A 153 3.93 10.89 -17.93
N ARG A 154 2.91 11.73 -18.03
CA ARG A 154 1.89 11.68 -19.10
C ARG A 154 1.54 13.07 -19.59
N LYS A 155 0.92 13.18 -20.77
CA LYS A 155 0.51 14.48 -21.31
C LYS A 155 -0.47 15.18 -20.35
N ALA A 156 -0.17 16.42 -19.99
CA ALA A 156 -1.05 17.24 -19.16
C ALA A 156 -2.35 17.58 -19.91
N SER A 157 -3.47 17.63 -19.19
CA SER A 157 -4.69 18.24 -19.72
C SER A 157 -4.52 19.77 -19.77
N GLU A 158 -5.29 20.44 -20.65
CA GLU A 158 -5.30 21.90 -20.74
C GLU A 158 -5.60 22.54 -19.38
N GLY A 159 -6.54 21.93 -18.66
CA GLY A 159 -6.78 22.11 -17.25
C GLY A 159 -5.43 22.18 -16.55
N VAL A 160 -4.79 21.04 -16.24
CA VAL A 160 -3.52 20.93 -15.49
C VAL A 160 -2.51 22.03 -15.82
N ALA A 161 -2.17 22.23 -17.10
CA ALA A 161 -1.17 23.22 -17.50
C ALA A 161 -1.51 24.66 -17.04
N ALA A 162 -2.79 25.03 -17.00
CA ALA A 162 -3.23 26.36 -16.59
C ALA A 162 -3.08 26.64 -15.07
N SER A 163 -3.28 25.66 -14.17
CA SER A 163 -3.21 25.93 -12.70
C SER A 163 -1.80 26.16 -12.25
N PHE A 164 -0.84 25.55 -12.92
CA PHE A 164 0.56 25.72 -12.59
C PHE A 164 1.08 27.09 -13.06
N LYS A 165 0.36 27.78 -13.95
CA LYS A 165 0.62 29.19 -14.31
C LYS A 165 -0.01 30.16 -13.31
N THR A 166 -1.10 29.77 -12.64
CA THR A 166 -1.74 30.58 -11.61
C THR A 166 -0.93 30.53 -10.31
N ARG A 167 -0.63 31.70 -9.73
CA ARG A 167 0.21 31.82 -8.52
C ARG A 167 -0.45 31.26 -7.25
N ALA A 168 -1.77 31.21 -7.20
CA ALA A 168 -2.55 30.67 -6.07
C ALA A 168 -3.93 30.20 -6.55
N PRO A 169 -4.02 29.07 -7.28
CA PRO A 169 -5.31 28.56 -7.72
C PRO A 169 -6.12 28.04 -6.53
N VAL A 170 -7.44 28.22 -6.56
CA VAL A 170 -8.34 27.60 -5.60
C VAL A 170 -8.66 26.21 -6.10
N CYS A 171 -8.09 25.20 -5.45
CA CYS A 171 -8.28 23.80 -5.82
C CYS A 171 -9.17 23.08 -4.82
N THR A 172 -10.09 22.27 -5.32
CA THR A 172 -10.97 21.43 -4.51
C THR A 172 -10.94 19.98 -4.99
N THR A 173 -10.99 19.06 -4.02
CA THR A 173 -11.13 17.63 -4.26
C THR A 173 -12.52 17.22 -3.79
N THR A 174 -13.40 16.85 -4.71
CA THR A 174 -14.80 16.51 -4.39
C THR A 174 -15.05 15.02 -4.63
N LYS A 175 -15.75 14.35 -3.72
CA LYS A 175 -16.24 12.98 -3.97
C LYS A 175 -17.35 13.02 -5.00
N THR A 176 -17.24 12.22 -6.05
CA THR A 176 -18.23 12.17 -7.15
C THR A 176 -18.85 10.79 -7.33
N GLY A 177 -18.50 9.83 -6.47
CA GLY A 177 -19.08 8.51 -6.51
C GLY A 177 -18.34 7.51 -5.64
N GLN A 178 -18.92 6.33 -5.52
CA GLN A 178 -18.38 5.23 -4.77
C GLN A 178 -18.64 3.89 -5.46
N SER A 179 -17.81 2.90 -5.16
CA SER A 179 -17.99 1.54 -5.65
C SER A 179 -17.39 0.53 -4.70
N ASP A 180 -18.14 -0.53 -4.41
CA ASP A 180 -17.67 -1.64 -3.60
C ASP A 180 -17.19 -2.76 -4.51
N VAL A 181 -15.90 -3.09 -4.43
CA VAL A 181 -15.24 -4.03 -5.33
C VAL A 181 -14.55 -5.14 -4.57
N TRP A 182 -14.34 -6.27 -5.24
CA TRP A 182 -13.65 -7.41 -4.63
C TRP A 182 -12.15 -7.29 -4.79
N ALA A 183 -11.44 -7.36 -3.67
CA ALA A 183 -9.99 -7.39 -3.63
C ALA A 183 -9.48 -8.73 -3.09
N THR A 184 -8.46 -9.28 -3.76
CA THR A 184 -7.78 -10.50 -3.35
C THR A 184 -6.70 -10.17 -2.35
N ILE A 185 -6.84 -10.70 -1.13
CA ILE A 185 -5.94 -10.46 -0.01
C ILE A 185 -5.15 -11.70 0.38
N GLY A 186 -5.28 -12.79 -0.36
CA GLY A 186 -4.58 -14.01 -0.05
C GLY A 186 -4.84 -15.12 -1.04
N SER A 187 -3.94 -16.10 -1.07
CA SER A 187 -4.21 -17.36 -1.76
C SER A 187 -3.58 -18.51 -1.00
N GLY A 188 -4.26 -19.66 -0.98
CA GLY A 188 -3.80 -20.91 -0.44
C GLY A 188 -3.82 -22.00 -1.51
N TYR A 189 -2.80 -22.85 -1.53
CA TYR A 189 -2.61 -23.93 -2.49
C TYR A 189 -2.45 -25.24 -1.72
N PRO A 190 -3.55 -25.83 -1.21
CA PRO A 190 -3.49 -27.08 -0.45
C PRO A 190 -3.05 -28.25 -1.34
N ALA A 191 -2.41 -29.24 -0.72
CA ALA A 191 -1.89 -30.40 -1.42
C ALA A 191 -3.00 -31.11 -2.22
N ALA A 192 -2.64 -31.59 -3.41
CA ALA A 192 -3.48 -32.54 -4.12
C ALA A 192 -3.74 -33.78 -3.24
N PRO A 193 -4.84 -34.51 -3.46
CA PRO A 193 -5.09 -35.73 -2.70
C PRO A 193 -3.95 -36.72 -2.98
N GLY A 194 -3.19 -37.09 -1.95
CA GLY A 194 -2.05 -38.01 -2.10
C GLY A 194 -2.50 -39.47 -2.33
N TYR A 195 -3.36 -39.97 -1.45
CA TYR A 195 -3.90 -41.35 -1.47
C TYR A 195 -5.44 -41.40 -1.28
N GLY A 196 -6.14 -40.29 -1.48
CA GLY A 196 -7.58 -40.17 -1.26
C GLY A 196 -8.28 -39.30 -2.30
N THR A 197 -9.54 -38.91 -2.05
CA THR A 197 -10.33 -38.02 -2.93
C THR A 197 -10.37 -36.57 -2.46
N THR A 198 -9.80 -36.27 -1.28
CA THR A 198 -9.88 -34.95 -0.64
C THR A 198 -8.50 -34.29 -0.57
N ARG A 199 -8.42 -33.00 -0.91
CA ARG A 199 -7.20 -32.20 -0.78
C ARG A 199 -6.94 -31.83 0.68
N GLY A 200 -5.71 -31.38 0.94
CA GLY A 200 -5.35 -30.72 2.19
C GLY A 200 -6.24 -29.49 2.48
N LYS A 201 -6.15 -28.98 3.71
CA LYS A 201 -6.90 -27.78 4.12
C LYS A 201 -5.96 -26.58 4.21
N ALA A 202 -6.44 -25.44 3.74
CA ALA A 202 -5.80 -24.15 3.90
C ALA A 202 -6.83 -23.11 4.35
N TRP A 203 -6.42 -22.13 5.15
CA TRP A 203 -7.27 -21.01 5.53
C TRP A 203 -6.47 -19.76 5.83
N MET A 204 -7.15 -18.61 5.80
CA MET A 204 -6.58 -17.34 6.18
C MET A 204 -7.37 -16.74 7.34
N ALA A 205 -6.67 -16.25 8.35
CA ALA A 205 -7.22 -15.34 9.34
C ALA A 205 -6.74 -13.93 9.02
N HIS A 206 -7.63 -12.96 9.15
CA HIS A 206 -7.36 -11.55 8.94
C HIS A 206 -8.02 -10.82 10.11
N SER A 207 -7.27 -10.58 11.19
CA SER A 207 -7.77 -9.99 12.43
C SER A 207 -8.10 -8.52 12.26
N ASN A 208 -8.83 -7.96 13.23
CA ASN A 208 -8.99 -6.50 13.33
C ASN A 208 -7.62 -5.79 13.42
N GLY A 209 -7.51 -4.61 12.83
CA GLY A 209 -6.29 -3.82 12.74
C GLY A 209 -5.29 -4.29 11.67
N ALA A 210 -5.62 -5.34 10.91
CA ALA A 210 -4.75 -5.81 9.83
C ALA A 210 -4.84 -4.87 8.62
N GLU A 211 -3.70 -4.66 7.97
CA GLU A 211 -3.57 -3.69 6.89
C GLU A 211 -3.33 -4.39 5.56
N ILE A 212 -3.88 -3.80 4.49
CA ILE A 212 -3.64 -4.18 3.10
C ILE A 212 -3.40 -2.92 2.29
N THR A 213 -2.43 -2.99 1.38
CA THR A 213 -2.15 -1.93 0.42
C THR A 213 -3.01 -2.13 -0.83
N TYR A 214 -3.82 -1.12 -1.17
CA TYR A 214 -4.71 -1.11 -2.33
C TYR A 214 -4.21 -0.12 -3.38
N GLY A 215 -4.13 -0.53 -4.65
CA GLY A 215 -3.74 0.37 -5.74
C GLY A 215 -4.76 1.50 -5.94
N ALA A 216 -4.30 2.65 -6.44
CA ALA A 216 -5.15 3.77 -6.82
C ALA A 216 -5.12 4.00 -8.33
N GLY A 217 -6.16 4.65 -8.85
CA GLY A 217 -6.31 5.00 -10.27
C GLY A 217 -6.35 6.51 -10.49
N LEU A 218 -5.88 6.94 -11.65
CA LEU A 218 -5.90 8.33 -12.13
C LEU A 218 -6.49 8.39 -13.54
N SER A 219 -7.28 9.43 -13.83
CA SER A 219 -7.73 9.75 -15.18
C SER A 219 -7.81 11.25 -15.40
N THR A 220 -7.17 11.78 -16.46
CA THR A 220 -7.23 13.23 -16.77
C THR A 220 -8.51 13.68 -17.47
N ASN A 221 -9.32 12.72 -17.95
CA ASN A 221 -10.57 12.98 -18.69
C ASN A 221 -11.79 12.26 -18.11
N GLY A 222 -11.60 11.38 -17.12
CA GLY A 222 -12.65 10.60 -16.47
C GLY A 222 -13.00 9.29 -17.18
N THR A 223 -12.42 9.01 -18.36
CA THR A 223 -12.70 7.83 -19.18
C THR A 223 -11.52 6.90 -19.33
N ASN A 224 -10.30 7.43 -19.52
CA ASN A 224 -9.08 6.64 -19.66
C ASN A 224 -8.35 6.64 -18.33
N TRP A 225 -8.33 5.48 -17.68
CA TRP A 225 -7.72 5.32 -16.35
C TRP A 225 -6.39 4.59 -16.43
N GLU A 226 -5.47 5.00 -15.57
CA GLU A 226 -4.20 4.33 -15.35
C GLU A 226 -3.99 4.12 -13.85
N ALA A 227 -3.31 3.03 -13.48
CA ALA A 227 -2.88 2.82 -12.11
C ALA A 227 -1.85 3.90 -11.70
N SER A 228 -2.05 4.54 -10.57
CA SER A 228 -1.18 5.59 -10.04
C SER A 228 -1.25 5.61 -8.52
N GLY A 229 -0.18 5.14 -7.86
CA GLY A 229 -0.09 5.12 -6.40
C GLY A 229 -0.87 3.99 -5.71
N SER A 230 -0.97 4.11 -4.38
CA SER A 230 -1.66 3.17 -3.51
C SER A 230 -2.02 3.78 -2.15
N VAL A 231 -3.01 3.19 -1.48
CA VAL A 231 -3.44 3.55 -0.13
C VAL A 231 -3.42 2.30 0.74
N ASP A 232 -2.83 2.40 1.92
CA ASP A 232 -2.90 1.37 2.96
C ASP A 232 -4.17 1.57 3.79
N VAL A 233 -4.97 0.50 3.90
CA VAL A 233 -6.23 0.51 4.64
C VAL A 233 -6.14 -0.52 5.75
N SER A 234 -6.35 -0.07 6.99
CA SER A 234 -6.56 -0.97 8.13
C SER A 234 -8.01 -1.46 8.12
N ASN A 235 -8.20 -2.76 8.27
CA ASN A 235 -9.52 -3.31 8.49
C ASN A 235 -10.05 -2.93 9.88
N THR A 236 -11.37 -2.90 10.01
CA THR A 236 -12.07 -2.57 11.27
C THR A 236 -12.77 -3.78 11.88
N LYS A 237 -12.88 -4.86 11.11
CA LYS A 237 -13.46 -6.13 11.54
C LYS A 237 -12.60 -7.28 11.04
N GLY A 238 -12.20 -8.12 11.97
CA GLY A 238 -11.49 -9.33 11.64
C GLY A 238 -12.42 -10.44 11.13
N PHE A 239 -11.86 -11.38 10.40
CA PHE A 239 -12.50 -12.62 10.03
C PHE A 239 -11.51 -13.79 10.08
N SER A 240 -12.02 -14.97 10.38
CA SER A 240 -11.29 -16.22 10.20
C SER A 240 -12.31 -17.32 9.91
N PHE A 241 -11.99 -18.18 8.97
CA PHE A 241 -12.79 -19.36 8.70
C PHE A 241 -11.90 -20.46 8.15
N GLU A 242 -12.00 -21.65 8.73
CA GLU A 242 -11.37 -22.85 8.22
C GLU A 242 -12.34 -23.58 7.28
N TRP A 243 -11.87 -23.95 6.09
CA TRP A 243 -12.66 -24.78 5.19
C TRP A 243 -12.59 -26.26 5.55
N ALA A 244 -13.69 -26.97 5.30
CA ALA A 244 -13.66 -28.41 5.14
C ALA A 244 -12.77 -28.79 3.94
N ALA A 245 -12.23 -30.01 3.96
CA ALA A 245 -11.45 -30.54 2.85
C ALA A 245 -12.30 -30.52 1.56
N SER A 246 -11.70 -30.12 0.44
CA SER A 246 -12.40 -29.88 -0.82
C SER A 246 -11.58 -30.41 -1.99
N ASP A 247 -12.19 -30.58 -3.16
CA ASP A 247 -11.57 -31.02 -4.41
C ASP A 247 -10.81 -29.91 -5.18
N TRP A 248 -10.92 -28.65 -4.73
CA TRP A 248 -10.43 -27.47 -5.48
C TRP A 248 -8.94 -27.19 -5.28
N MET A 249 -8.27 -26.86 -6.38
CA MET A 249 -6.82 -26.69 -6.48
C MET A 249 -6.28 -25.46 -5.78
N THR A 250 -6.98 -24.33 -5.92
CA THR A 250 -6.52 -23.03 -5.42
C THR A 250 -7.66 -22.37 -4.62
N GLN A 251 -7.31 -21.82 -3.47
CA GLN A 251 -8.19 -21.00 -2.65
C GLN A 251 -7.77 -19.54 -2.74
N VAL A 252 -8.70 -18.64 -3.04
CA VAL A 252 -8.45 -17.20 -3.13
C VAL A 252 -9.28 -16.50 -2.07
N TYR A 253 -8.62 -15.81 -1.14
CA TYR A 253 -9.28 -15.07 -0.06
C TYR A 253 -9.53 -13.63 -0.52
N ARG A 254 -10.78 -13.17 -0.41
CA ARG A 254 -11.19 -11.84 -0.85
C ARG A 254 -11.92 -11.08 0.24
N THR A 255 -11.65 -9.79 0.30
CA THR A 255 -12.43 -8.80 1.07
C THR A 255 -13.09 -7.84 0.08
N GLN A 256 -14.23 -7.29 0.44
CA GLN A 256 -14.85 -6.22 -0.31
C GLN A 256 -14.32 -4.88 0.20
N ILE A 257 -13.79 -4.09 -0.72
CA ILE A 257 -13.19 -2.78 -0.45
C ILE A 257 -14.05 -1.71 -1.11
N ARG A 258 -14.37 -0.66 -0.36
CA ARG A 258 -15.02 0.54 -0.87
C ARG A 258 -13.97 1.45 -1.48
N TYR A 259 -14.17 1.81 -2.74
CA TYR A 259 -13.42 2.85 -3.43
C TYR A 259 -14.27 4.10 -3.56
N TYR A 260 -13.64 5.26 -3.40
CA TYR A 260 -14.21 6.55 -3.74
C TYR A 260 -13.59 7.09 -5.01
N LYS A 261 -14.45 7.66 -5.86
CA LYS A 261 -14.07 8.42 -7.04
C LYS A 261 -14.07 9.89 -6.68
N TYR A 262 -12.94 10.56 -6.91
CA TYR A 262 -12.79 11.98 -6.65
C TYR A 262 -12.57 12.75 -7.93
N LYS A 263 -13.04 13.99 -7.95
CA LYS A 263 -12.76 15.00 -8.96
C LYS A 263 -11.85 16.05 -8.34
N TYR A 264 -10.72 16.34 -8.98
CA TYR A 264 -9.88 17.46 -8.63
C TYR A 264 -10.03 18.57 -9.67
N ALA A 265 -10.40 19.76 -9.21
CA ALA A 265 -10.58 20.94 -10.05
C ALA A 265 -9.89 22.14 -9.41
N CYS A 266 -9.32 23.02 -10.23
CA CYS A 266 -8.75 24.28 -9.79
C CYS A 266 -9.33 25.42 -10.61
N ASP A 267 -9.85 26.45 -9.93
CA ASP A 267 -10.50 27.61 -10.55
C ASP A 267 -11.62 27.18 -11.54
N GLY A 268 -12.38 26.15 -11.17
CA GLY A 268 -13.45 25.56 -12.00
C GLY A 268 -12.96 24.64 -13.13
N LEU A 269 -11.66 24.60 -13.43
CA LEU A 269 -11.10 23.75 -14.48
C LEU A 269 -10.77 22.35 -13.92
N LEU A 270 -11.39 21.32 -14.51
CA LEU A 270 -11.07 19.93 -14.23
C LEU A 270 -9.60 19.65 -14.52
N ARG A 271 -8.94 18.98 -13.58
CA ARG A 271 -7.56 18.53 -13.70
C ARG A 271 -7.52 17.05 -14.03
N TYR A 272 -8.14 16.27 -13.16
CA TYR A 272 -8.21 14.82 -13.23
C TYR A 272 -9.27 14.29 -12.25
N TYR A 273 -9.54 13.01 -12.40
CA TYR A 273 -10.25 12.17 -11.45
C TYR A 273 -9.29 11.17 -10.84
N THR A 274 -9.52 10.81 -9.59
CA THR A 274 -8.81 9.71 -8.92
C THR A 274 -9.80 8.69 -8.39
N MET A 275 -9.32 7.46 -8.18
CA MET A 275 -10.08 6.41 -7.55
C MET A 275 -9.20 5.73 -6.50
N LYS A 276 -9.58 5.85 -5.23
CA LYS A 276 -8.77 5.39 -4.09
C LYS A 276 -9.58 4.53 -3.14
N ALA A 277 -8.94 3.55 -2.53
CA ALA A 277 -9.55 2.76 -1.48
C ALA A 277 -9.85 3.65 -0.26
N ALA A 278 -11.03 3.47 0.31
CA ALA A 278 -11.51 4.21 1.46
C ALA A 278 -11.54 3.32 2.71
N ALA A 279 -12.25 2.19 2.63
CA ALA A 279 -12.40 1.27 3.76
C ALA A 279 -12.76 -0.13 3.28
N GLU A 280 -12.36 -1.16 4.04
CA GLU A 280 -12.94 -2.49 3.89
C GLU A 280 -14.38 -2.48 4.44
N THR A 281 -15.31 -3.10 3.71
CA THR A 281 -16.73 -3.12 4.11
C THR A 281 -17.01 -4.13 5.22
N GLY A 282 -16.05 -5.01 5.51
CA GLY A 282 -16.20 -6.14 6.42
C GLY A 282 -16.84 -7.37 5.78
N VAL A 283 -17.22 -7.31 4.49
CA VAL A 283 -17.73 -8.47 3.75
C VAL A 283 -16.57 -9.23 3.12
N VAL A 284 -16.53 -10.54 3.37
CA VAL A 284 -15.40 -11.40 2.98
C VAL A 284 -15.90 -12.68 2.34
N LYS A 285 -15.08 -13.27 1.47
CA LYS A 285 -15.36 -14.58 0.88
C LYS A 285 -14.09 -15.31 0.48
N THR A 286 -14.17 -16.62 0.34
CA THR A 286 -13.20 -17.38 -0.47
C THR A 286 -13.82 -17.70 -1.81
N VAL A 287 -13.03 -17.54 -2.86
CA VAL A 287 -13.31 -18.06 -4.19
C VAL A 287 -12.48 -19.32 -4.38
N LYS A 288 -13.14 -20.42 -4.75
CA LYS A 288 -12.46 -21.64 -5.16
C LYS A 288 -12.10 -21.54 -6.64
N SER A 289 -10.87 -21.87 -6.99
CA SER A 289 -10.41 -21.90 -8.38
C SER A 289 -9.90 -23.29 -8.77
N LYS A 290 -10.23 -23.70 -9.99
CA LYS A 290 -9.65 -24.86 -10.66
C LYS A 290 -8.34 -24.53 -11.37
N ASP A 291 -7.88 -23.28 -11.29
CA ASP A 291 -6.57 -22.91 -11.79
C ASP A 291 -5.53 -23.83 -11.16
N LEU A 292 -4.68 -24.38 -12.03
CA LEU A 292 -3.58 -25.24 -11.60
C LEU A 292 -2.78 -24.49 -10.54
N PRO A 293 -2.50 -25.14 -9.39
CA PRO A 293 -1.63 -24.52 -8.43
C PRO A 293 -0.26 -24.33 -9.09
N PRO A 294 0.54 -23.36 -8.65
CA PRO A 294 1.90 -23.21 -9.13
C PRO A 294 2.71 -24.49 -8.86
N THR A 295 3.91 -24.58 -9.43
CA THR A 295 4.80 -25.73 -9.22
C THR A 295 6.11 -25.24 -8.61
N TRP A 296 6.06 -24.76 -7.36
CA TRP A 296 7.24 -24.23 -6.66
C TRP A 296 8.11 -25.32 -6.05
N LEU A 297 8.45 -26.34 -6.84
CA LEU A 297 9.21 -27.49 -6.41
C LEU A 297 10.72 -27.22 -6.51
N SER A 298 11.37 -27.10 -5.35
CA SER A 298 12.83 -26.98 -5.26
C SER A 298 13.29 -27.32 -3.84
N SER A 299 14.30 -28.18 -3.72
CA SER A 299 14.92 -28.52 -2.43
C SER A 299 15.37 -27.28 -1.64
N SER A 300 15.82 -26.23 -2.34
CA SER A 300 16.18 -24.93 -1.73
C SER A 300 15.00 -24.15 -1.14
N LYS A 301 13.76 -24.37 -1.60
CA LYS A 301 12.55 -23.62 -1.22
C LYS A 301 11.51 -24.45 -0.45
N CYS A 302 11.68 -25.76 -0.41
CA CYS A 302 10.79 -26.69 0.27
C CYS A 302 11.27 -27.04 1.68
N GLY A 303 10.33 -27.25 2.59
CA GLY A 303 10.51 -28.01 3.82
C GLY A 303 9.71 -29.31 3.71
N PHE A 304 10.29 -30.41 4.19
CA PHE A 304 9.75 -31.76 4.08
C PHE A 304 9.39 -32.31 5.45
N ASN A 305 8.54 -33.36 5.47
CA ASN A 305 8.26 -34.15 6.66
C ASN A 305 7.73 -33.35 7.85
N TYR A 306 6.79 -32.44 7.58
CA TYR A 306 6.13 -31.69 8.65
C TYR A 306 5.33 -32.63 9.58
N PRO A 307 5.33 -32.39 10.90
CA PRO A 307 4.51 -33.17 11.82
C PRO A 307 3.02 -32.92 11.60
N ALA A 308 2.17 -33.84 12.05
CA ALA A 308 0.73 -33.61 12.09
C ALA A 308 0.43 -32.37 12.93
N GLY A 309 -0.50 -31.53 12.45
CA GLY A 309 -0.86 -30.32 13.16
C GLY A 309 -1.36 -29.23 12.23
N THR A 310 -1.22 -27.98 12.67
CA THR A 310 -1.47 -26.80 11.85
C THR A 310 -0.16 -26.06 11.68
N TRP A 311 0.27 -25.90 10.43
CA TRP A 311 1.34 -24.97 10.12
C TRP A 311 0.73 -23.58 9.87
N THR A 312 1.28 -22.55 10.50
CA THR A 312 0.80 -21.17 10.38
C THR A 312 1.93 -20.23 10.02
N LYS A 313 1.64 -19.35 9.07
CA LYS A 313 2.48 -18.26 8.62
C LYS A 313 1.95 -16.95 9.15
N THR A 314 2.70 -16.35 10.06
CA THR A 314 2.43 -15.02 10.64
C THR A 314 3.49 -14.00 10.24
N THR A 315 4.49 -14.40 9.45
CA THR A 315 5.59 -13.55 8.95
C THR A 315 6.01 -13.99 7.55
N GLY A 316 6.80 -13.17 6.86
CA GLY A 316 7.39 -13.49 5.55
C GLY A 316 7.44 -12.30 4.62
N SER A 317 8.05 -12.46 3.46
CA SER A 317 8.18 -11.40 2.45
C SER A 317 6.83 -10.90 1.96
N ALA A 318 6.76 -9.60 1.66
CA ALA A 318 5.58 -9.03 1.02
C ALA A 318 5.43 -9.56 -0.41
N TYR A 319 4.21 -9.56 -0.92
CA TYR A 319 3.96 -9.86 -2.32
C TYR A 319 2.77 -9.05 -2.84
N SER A 320 2.81 -8.79 -4.15
CA SER A 320 1.77 -8.05 -4.86
C SER A 320 1.00 -8.95 -5.83
N LEU A 321 -0.27 -8.64 -6.00
CA LEU A 321 -1.13 -9.21 -7.03
C LEU A 321 -1.50 -8.07 -7.97
N ALA A 322 -0.96 -8.06 -9.19
CA ALA A 322 -1.14 -6.98 -10.16
C ALA A 322 -2.63 -6.70 -10.46
N SER A 323 -3.45 -7.75 -10.47
CA SER A 323 -4.90 -7.66 -10.66
C SER A 323 -5.66 -8.07 -9.40
N GLY A 324 -5.16 -7.60 -8.26
CA GLY A 324 -5.66 -7.90 -6.93
C GLY A 324 -7.04 -7.33 -6.67
N VAL A 325 -7.32 -6.11 -7.13
CA VAL A 325 -8.61 -5.43 -7.04
C VAL A 325 -9.32 -5.51 -8.39
N LYS A 326 -10.49 -6.13 -8.41
CA LYS A 326 -11.32 -6.27 -9.61
C LYS A 326 -12.22 -5.07 -9.79
N ILE A 327 -11.78 -4.13 -10.64
CA ILE A 327 -12.45 -2.84 -10.86
C ILE A 327 -12.51 -2.45 -12.35
N SER A 328 -12.09 -3.36 -13.23
CA SER A 328 -12.12 -3.19 -14.68
C SER A 328 -13.50 -2.80 -15.22
N ASP A 329 -14.57 -3.32 -14.62
CA ASP A 329 -15.95 -3.03 -15.06
C ASP A 329 -16.38 -1.59 -14.75
N ILE A 330 -15.61 -0.88 -13.92
CA ILE A 330 -15.92 0.49 -13.47
C ILE A 330 -15.00 1.51 -14.15
N ILE A 331 -13.71 1.21 -14.23
CA ILE A 331 -12.69 2.14 -14.75
C ILE A 331 -11.83 1.58 -15.89
N GLY A 332 -12.13 0.37 -16.39
CA GLY A 332 -11.42 -0.23 -17.52
C GLY A 332 -10.06 -0.86 -17.18
N ILE A 333 -9.61 -0.80 -15.92
CA ILE A 333 -8.37 -1.42 -15.45
C ILE A 333 -8.57 -2.16 -14.14
N ASP A 334 -7.78 -3.21 -13.91
CA ASP A 334 -7.63 -3.79 -12.58
C ASP A 334 -6.51 -3.08 -11.81
N LEU A 335 -6.67 -2.98 -10.49
CA LEU A 335 -5.67 -2.38 -9.61
C LEU A 335 -4.96 -3.45 -8.79
N ARG A 336 -3.76 -3.13 -8.31
CA ARG A 336 -2.96 -4.06 -7.52
C ARG A 336 -3.46 -4.15 -6.07
N THR A 337 -3.20 -5.29 -5.44
CA THR A 337 -3.16 -5.40 -3.98
C THR A 337 -1.74 -5.81 -3.58
N SER A 338 -1.21 -5.25 -2.51
CA SER A 338 0.03 -5.71 -1.88
C SER A 338 -0.23 -6.05 -0.42
N ARG A 339 0.47 -7.06 0.09
CA ARG A 339 0.37 -7.44 1.49
C ARG A 339 1.61 -8.14 2.01
N LYS A 340 1.64 -8.29 3.33
CA LYS A 340 2.58 -9.14 4.08
C LYS A 340 1.81 -10.01 5.07
N TYR A 341 2.43 -11.10 5.54
CA TYR A 341 1.88 -11.88 6.65
C TYR A 341 2.30 -11.24 7.98
N THR A 342 1.35 -11.18 8.92
CA THR A 342 1.52 -10.63 10.27
C THR A 342 0.77 -11.51 11.26
N SER A 343 0.90 -11.26 12.57
CA SER A 343 0.00 -11.84 13.58
C SER A 343 -1.47 -11.54 13.29
N GLY A 344 -1.77 -10.41 12.64
CA GLY A 344 -3.12 -10.06 12.23
C GLY A 344 -3.53 -10.53 10.84
N SER A 345 -2.64 -11.16 10.08
CA SER A 345 -2.96 -11.69 8.75
C SER A 345 -2.18 -12.97 8.50
N THR A 346 -2.77 -14.10 8.87
CA THR A 346 -2.09 -15.39 8.94
C THR A 346 -2.61 -16.35 7.86
N LEU A 347 -1.72 -17.07 7.17
CA LEU A 347 -2.09 -18.21 6.33
C LEU A 347 -1.78 -19.50 7.08
N SER A 348 -2.69 -20.45 7.05
CA SER A 348 -2.55 -21.74 7.73
C SER A 348 -2.83 -22.90 6.79
N TYR A 349 -2.11 -24.00 7.02
CA TYR A 349 -2.33 -25.30 6.38
C TYR A 349 -2.50 -26.39 7.44
N LYS A 350 -3.44 -27.31 7.20
CA LYS A 350 -3.55 -28.52 8.02
C LYS A 350 -2.55 -29.54 7.49
N MET A 351 -1.66 -30.00 8.37
CA MET A 351 -0.62 -30.96 8.08
C MET A 351 -0.99 -32.34 8.62
N SER A 352 -0.69 -33.37 7.84
CA SER A 352 -0.80 -34.78 8.17
C SER A 352 0.60 -35.33 8.46
N ALA A 353 0.74 -36.15 9.51
CA ALA A 353 2.04 -36.65 9.94
C ALA A 353 2.74 -37.38 8.79
N SER A 354 4.05 -37.13 8.60
CA SER A 354 4.91 -37.85 7.64
C SER A 354 4.43 -37.82 6.18
N HIS A 355 3.49 -36.92 5.84
CA HIS A 355 2.85 -36.91 4.53
C HIS A 355 2.84 -35.55 3.83
N ASP A 356 3.14 -34.45 4.51
CA ASP A 356 3.02 -33.12 3.92
C ASP A 356 4.35 -32.35 3.89
N SER A 357 4.56 -31.71 2.74
CA SER A 357 5.65 -30.78 2.45
C SER A 357 5.08 -29.39 2.16
N LEU A 358 5.87 -28.36 2.43
CA LEU A 358 5.53 -26.98 2.08
C LEU A 358 6.66 -26.39 1.26
N CYS A 359 6.34 -25.73 0.16
CA CYS A 359 7.31 -24.99 -0.64
C CYS A 359 6.89 -23.53 -0.80
N GLY A 360 7.85 -22.63 -0.65
CA GLY A 360 7.63 -21.22 -0.92
C GLY A 360 7.96 -20.85 -2.37
N ASN A 361 7.34 -19.78 -2.87
CA ASN A 361 7.57 -19.32 -4.24
C ASN A 361 8.99 -18.80 -4.48
N THR A 362 9.52 -18.04 -3.53
CA THR A 362 10.84 -17.38 -3.63
C THR A 362 11.86 -17.93 -2.65
N ASP A 363 11.42 -18.54 -1.55
CA ASP A 363 12.26 -18.92 -0.40
C ASP A 363 11.61 -20.08 0.37
N LYS A 364 12.15 -20.49 1.51
CA LYS A 364 11.53 -21.42 2.45
C LYS A 364 10.15 -20.93 2.91
N PRO A 365 9.22 -21.83 3.28
CA PRO A 365 7.82 -21.48 3.53
C PRO A 365 7.58 -20.34 4.53
N ALA A 366 8.38 -20.27 5.59
CA ALA A 366 8.27 -19.21 6.59
C ALA A 366 8.67 -17.81 6.06
N LEU A 367 9.56 -17.74 5.08
CA LEU A 367 10.11 -16.49 4.54
C LEU A 367 9.46 -16.08 3.20
N ALA A 368 8.96 -17.03 2.42
CA ALA A 368 8.38 -16.76 1.10
C ALA A 368 7.10 -15.91 1.16
N GLY A 369 6.80 -15.17 0.09
CA GLY A 369 5.54 -14.40 -0.01
C GLY A 369 4.33 -15.29 -0.28
N LYS A 370 4.50 -16.44 -0.93
CA LYS A 370 3.43 -17.42 -1.14
C LYS A 370 3.94 -18.82 -0.83
N VAL A 371 3.04 -19.68 -0.38
CA VAL A 371 3.36 -21.04 0.05
C VAL A 371 2.36 -22.01 -0.54
N GLN A 372 2.85 -23.14 -1.00
CA GLN A 372 2.06 -24.25 -1.49
C GLN A 372 2.35 -25.51 -0.68
N GLN A 373 1.29 -26.28 -0.42
CA GLN A 373 1.38 -27.57 0.23
C GLN A 373 1.43 -28.68 -0.82
N PHE A 374 2.23 -29.69 -0.51
CA PHE A 374 2.46 -30.86 -1.33
C PHE A 374 2.35 -32.12 -0.48
N TYR A 375 2.00 -33.23 -1.11
CA TYR A 375 2.10 -34.55 -0.49
C TYR A 375 3.53 -35.09 -0.66
N ASN A 376 4.08 -35.77 0.34
CA ASN A 376 5.51 -36.07 0.57
C ASN A 376 6.23 -36.93 -0.49
N ARG A 377 5.60 -37.28 -1.61
CA ARG A 377 6.28 -38.01 -2.70
C ARG A 377 7.34 -37.19 -3.44
N ILE A 378 7.35 -35.87 -3.22
CA ILE A 378 8.22 -34.93 -3.90
C ILE A 378 9.67 -34.93 -3.39
N GLU A 379 9.94 -35.41 -2.17
CA GLU A 379 11.31 -35.55 -1.67
C GLU A 379 12.12 -36.57 -2.51
N GLU A 380 11.46 -37.58 -3.08
CA GLU A 380 12.09 -38.57 -3.97
C GLU A 380 12.27 -38.05 -5.41
N GLU A 381 11.58 -36.96 -5.77
CA GLU A 381 11.55 -36.38 -7.12
C GLU A 381 12.48 -35.15 -7.26
N LEU A 382 13.12 -34.70 -6.18
CA LEU A 382 13.99 -33.53 -6.09
C LEU A 382 15.38 -33.91 -5.55
#